data_AF-A0A9X7Y5Q6-F1
#
_entry.id   AF-A0A9X7Y5Q6-F1
#
_cell.length_a   1.000
_cell.length_b   1.000
_cell.length_c   1.000
_cell.angle_alpha   90.00
_cell.angle_beta   90.00
_cell.angle_gamma   90.00
#
_symmetry.space_group_name_H-M   'P 1'
#
loop_
_entity.id
_entity.type
_entity.pdbx_description
1 polymer ?
#
loop_
_entity_poly.entity_id
_entity_poly.type
_entity_poly.pdbx_seq_one_letter_code
_entity_poly.pdbx_strand_id
1 'polypeptide(L)'
;MEINEKIIRRIVDNFYKDLNSYSNVMYINDKGEEMLKGYYFDNYPSILIFLSYYNLFTNSQIATPLIKKYLNYLVSSLKKQKRMILSFAYGLTGVLLALKVVNEIGKVNINLTELQNNYEDLVRLRLEIIDRKIKKGTIKSLDYDFINGLSANLLTLLLFSNNKFLIRKCVRCLCDCLDSVLAKTILNLGVAHGIGGIMLVLVQASKNEYLDKCHRLKVERSLKRISEIYIKIYTAKKEGKQKLINPWEDRINIKNINPNSLKRRQSWCYGTPGIAYGLLEVAKQLNDTYLLKIISNIFNKINTIDLMDTELETPTFCHGISGLLSILLNLKGNNTINVNLIKRNLTIELLNKYDSSREFGFRDYDFVSRGKKYENKKEFLDLGLLNGATGCFLSLMSLIDERILSWTKIFLL
;
A
#
# COMPACT_ATOMS: atom_id res chain seq x y z
N MET A 1 18.02 3.17 -23.20
CA MET A 1 17.02 2.12 -23.50
C MET A 1 15.69 2.79 -23.31
N GLU A 2 15.06 3.18 -24.42
CA GLU A 2 13.64 3.55 -24.38
C GLU A 2 12.91 2.39 -23.72
N ILE A 3 12.18 2.69 -22.64
CA ILE A 3 11.17 1.80 -22.12
C ILE A 3 10.33 1.40 -23.34
N ASN A 4 10.17 0.10 -23.60
CA ASN A 4 9.47 -0.35 -24.80
C ASN A 4 7.97 -0.11 -24.60
N GLU A 5 7.57 1.16 -24.72
CA GLU A 5 6.24 1.69 -24.52
C GLU A 5 5.22 0.90 -25.33
N LYS A 6 5.59 0.50 -26.55
CA LYS A 6 4.77 -0.36 -27.42
C LYS A 6 4.48 -1.71 -26.78
N ILE A 7 5.47 -2.36 -26.16
CA ILE A 7 5.26 -3.63 -25.44
C ILE A 7 4.32 -3.42 -24.26
N ILE A 8 4.59 -2.41 -23.42
CA ILE A 8 3.76 -2.16 -22.22
C ILE A 8 2.31 -1.85 -22.61
N ARG A 9 2.09 -0.96 -23.60
CA ARG A 9 0.74 -0.67 -24.10
C ARG A 9 0.03 -1.93 -24.57
N ARG A 10 0.71 -2.77 -25.36
CA ARG A 10 0.15 -4.04 -25.86
C ARG A 10 -0.26 -4.99 -24.73
N ILE A 11 0.57 -5.20 -23.71
CA ILE A 11 0.24 -6.12 -22.60
C ILE A 11 -0.89 -5.57 -21.72
N VAL A 12 -0.94 -4.25 -21.50
CA VAL A 12 -2.03 -3.59 -20.77
C VAL A 12 -3.35 -3.70 -21.55
N ASP A 13 -3.32 -3.50 -22.88
CA ASP A 13 -4.49 -3.67 -23.74
C ASP A 13 -4.99 -5.11 -23.77
N ASN A 14 -4.10 -6.10 -23.75
CA ASN A 14 -4.47 -7.51 -23.65
C ASN A 14 -5.19 -7.80 -22.33
N PHE A 15 -4.67 -7.28 -21.21
CA PHE A 15 -5.34 -7.43 -19.92
C PHE A 15 -6.74 -6.78 -19.89
N TYR A 16 -6.90 -5.60 -20.48
CA TYR A 16 -8.22 -5.00 -20.65
C TYR A 16 -9.17 -5.88 -21.47
N LYS A 17 -8.69 -6.45 -22.58
CA LYS A 17 -9.48 -7.36 -23.43
C LYS A 17 -9.89 -8.63 -22.68
N ASP A 18 -8.99 -9.20 -21.89
CA ASP A 18 -9.29 -10.35 -21.03
C ASP A 18 -10.38 -10.01 -20.02
N LEU A 19 -10.27 -8.89 -19.29
CA LEU A 19 -11.30 -8.45 -18.35
C LEU A 19 -12.67 -8.22 -19.01
N ASN A 20 -12.68 -7.82 -20.28
CA ASN A 20 -13.90 -7.58 -21.04
C ASN A 20 -14.53 -8.88 -21.60
N SER A 21 -13.72 -9.90 -21.89
CA SER A 21 -14.20 -11.17 -22.45
C SER A 21 -14.93 -12.03 -21.42
N TYR A 22 -14.56 -11.93 -20.14
CA TYR A 22 -15.21 -12.69 -19.07
C TYR A 22 -16.59 -12.12 -18.67
N SER A 23 -17.56 -13.01 -18.49
CA SER A 23 -18.89 -12.66 -17.96
C SER A 23 -18.79 -12.09 -16.54
N ASN A 24 -18.01 -12.75 -15.68
CA ASN A 24 -17.62 -12.29 -14.35
C ASN A 24 -16.25 -12.88 -13.95
N VAL A 25 -15.23 -12.02 -13.83
CA VAL A 25 -13.85 -12.45 -13.53
C VAL A 25 -13.68 -13.09 -12.16
N MET A 26 -14.65 -12.96 -11.23
CA MET A 26 -14.62 -13.65 -9.94
C MET A 26 -14.59 -15.16 -10.07
N TYR A 27 -15.23 -15.73 -11.10
CA TYR A 27 -15.20 -17.18 -11.32
C TYR A 27 -13.80 -17.70 -11.65
N ILE A 28 -12.97 -16.83 -12.24
CA ILE A 28 -11.59 -17.15 -12.58
C ILE A 28 -10.68 -16.85 -11.38
N ASN A 29 -10.85 -15.68 -10.75
CA ASN A 29 -10.03 -15.27 -9.61
C ASN A 29 -10.22 -16.23 -8.41
N ASP A 30 -11.47 -16.46 -8.00
CA ASP A 30 -11.82 -17.22 -6.79
C ASP A 30 -12.32 -18.65 -7.07
N LYS A 31 -12.15 -19.16 -8.30
CA LYS A 31 -12.72 -20.45 -8.75
C LYS A 31 -14.22 -20.59 -8.47
N GLY A 32 -14.93 -19.47 -8.32
CA GLY A 32 -16.36 -19.43 -8.01
C GLY A 32 -16.74 -19.77 -6.57
N GLU A 33 -15.80 -20.08 -5.67
CA GLU A 33 -16.10 -20.58 -4.32
C GLU A 33 -16.65 -19.47 -3.38
N GLU A 34 -16.40 -18.19 -3.67
CA GLU A 34 -16.65 -17.12 -2.69
C GLU A 34 -17.22 -15.82 -3.29
N MET A 35 -18.36 -15.87 -3.98
CA MET A 35 -19.07 -14.68 -4.48
C MET A 35 -19.33 -13.59 -3.42
N LEU A 36 -19.37 -13.96 -2.13
CA LEU A 36 -19.50 -13.03 -1.01
C LEU A 36 -18.26 -12.14 -0.82
N LYS A 37 -17.11 -12.47 -1.41
CA LYS A 37 -15.86 -11.68 -1.30
C LYS A 37 -15.66 -10.68 -2.43
N GLY A 38 -16.62 -10.51 -3.34
CA GLY A 38 -16.49 -9.55 -4.44
C GLY A 38 -16.15 -8.11 -4.02
N TYR A 39 -16.52 -7.70 -2.80
CA TYR A 39 -16.18 -6.38 -2.25
C TYR A 39 -14.78 -6.30 -1.60
N TYR A 40 -14.06 -7.41 -1.46
CA TYR A 40 -12.69 -7.41 -0.99
C TYR A 40 -11.79 -6.73 -2.00
N PHE A 41 -10.72 -6.13 -1.49
CA PHE A 41 -9.86 -5.29 -2.29
C PHE A 41 -9.15 -6.08 -3.39
N ASP A 42 -8.88 -7.37 -3.21
CA ASP A 42 -8.32 -8.27 -4.21
C ASP A 42 -9.28 -8.64 -5.37
N ASN A 43 -10.49 -8.07 -5.38
CA ASN A 43 -11.55 -8.38 -6.33
C ASN A 43 -12.06 -7.11 -7.06
N TYR A 44 -13.39 -6.83 -7.07
CA TYR A 44 -13.99 -5.75 -7.85
C TYR A 44 -13.39 -4.35 -7.59
N PRO A 45 -13.07 -3.94 -6.35
CA PRO A 45 -12.38 -2.68 -6.09
C PRO A 45 -11.09 -2.50 -6.90
N SER A 46 -10.23 -3.52 -6.95
CA SER A 46 -8.98 -3.45 -7.74
C SER A 46 -9.24 -3.28 -9.23
N ILE A 47 -10.18 -4.07 -9.77
CA ILE A 47 -10.54 -4.01 -11.20
C ILE A 47 -11.08 -2.63 -11.55
N LEU A 48 -11.95 -2.07 -10.71
CA LEU A 48 -12.51 -0.72 -10.90
C LEU A 48 -11.43 0.36 -10.90
N ILE A 49 -10.45 0.26 -10.00
CA ILE A 49 -9.29 1.17 -9.96
C ILE A 49 -8.54 1.07 -11.30
N PHE A 50 -8.20 -0.13 -11.75
CA PHE A 50 -7.47 -0.29 -13.01
C PHE A 50 -8.22 0.22 -14.22
N LEU A 51 -9.50 -0.11 -14.37
CA LEU A 51 -10.28 0.34 -15.52
C LEU A 51 -10.40 1.88 -15.55
N SER A 52 -10.50 2.50 -14.38
CA SER A 52 -10.48 3.97 -14.26
C SER A 52 -9.16 4.55 -14.77
N TYR A 53 -8.02 4.00 -14.33
CA TYR A 53 -6.71 4.41 -14.81
C TYR A 53 -6.44 4.02 -16.27
N TYR A 54 -7.06 2.95 -16.79
CA TYR A 54 -6.95 2.56 -18.18
C TYR A 54 -7.63 3.58 -19.11
N ASN A 55 -8.79 4.12 -18.72
CA ASN A 55 -9.40 5.26 -19.41
C ASN A 55 -8.43 6.46 -19.45
N LEU A 56 -7.78 6.80 -18.32
CA LEU A 56 -6.80 7.87 -18.27
C LEU A 56 -5.57 7.59 -19.16
N PHE A 57 -5.06 6.37 -19.14
CA PHE A 57 -3.87 5.94 -19.90
C PHE A 57 -4.09 5.91 -21.42
N THR A 58 -5.30 5.56 -21.85
CA THR A 58 -5.70 5.59 -23.27
C THR A 58 -6.21 6.95 -23.72
N ASN A 59 -6.34 7.91 -22.79
CA ASN A 59 -7.05 9.18 -23.01
C ASN A 59 -8.44 8.97 -23.65
N SER A 60 -9.14 7.91 -23.24
CA SER A 60 -10.44 7.52 -23.80
C SER A 60 -11.42 7.13 -22.68
N GLN A 61 -12.67 6.84 -23.02
CA GLN A 61 -13.69 6.33 -22.09
C GLN A 61 -14.10 4.89 -22.44
N ILE A 62 -13.22 4.16 -23.14
CA ILE A 62 -13.52 2.83 -23.68
C ILE A 62 -13.88 1.81 -22.60
N ALA A 63 -13.30 1.91 -21.41
CA ALA A 63 -13.57 0.99 -20.30
C ALA A 63 -14.82 1.36 -19.48
N THR A 64 -15.47 2.50 -19.74
CA THR A 64 -16.61 2.97 -18.95
C THR A 64 -17.80 2.00 -18.91
N PRO A 65 -18.18 1.29 -20.00
CA PRO A 65 -19.19 0.23 -19.93
C PRO A 65 -18.80 -0.89 -18.96
N LEU A 66 -17.52 -1.27 -18.96
CA LEU A 66 -16.98 -2.33 -18.10
C LEU A 66 -16.90 -1.88 -16.63
N ILE A 67 -16.55 -0.60 -16.37
CA ILE A 67 -16.63 0.01 -15.03
C ILE A 67 -18.06 -0.11 -14.49
N LYS A 68 -19.08 0.29 -15.27
CA LYS A 68 -20.49 0.19 -14.86
C LYS A 68 -20.92 -1.25 -14.56
N LYS A 69 -20.48 -2.21 -15.38
CA LYS A 69 -20.71 -3.65 -15.13
C LYS A 69 -20.14 -4.10 -13.79
N TYR A 70 -18.87 -3.80 -13.51
CA TYR A 70 -18.24 -4.20 -12.25
C TYR A 70 -18.75 -3.43 -11.02
N LEU A 71 -19.20 -2.18 -11.18
CA LEU A 71 -19.91 -1.45 -10.13
C LEU A 71 -21.20 -2.18 -9.72
N ASN A 72 -21.98 -2.66 -10.68
CA ASN A 72 -23.21 -3.42 -10.38
C ASN A 72 -22.90 -4.72 -9.63
N TYR A 73 -21.82 -5.41 -9.99
CA TYR A 73 -21.39 -6.59 -9.25
C TYR A 73 -20.90 -6.27 -7.84
N LEU A 74 -20.15 -5.18 -7.66
CA LEU A 74 -19.72 -4.70 -6.34
C LEU A 74 -20.94 -4.38 -5.46
N VAL A 75 -21.91 -3.60 -5.95
CA VAL A 75 -23.14 -3.28 -5.22
C VAL A 75 -23.91 -4.55 -4.86
N SER A 76 -24.02 -5.49 -5.78
CA SER A 76 -24.67 -6.78 -5.52
C SER A 76 -23.95 -7.61 -4.45
N SER A 77 -22.62 -7.57 -4.43
CA SER A 77 -21.80 -8.23 -3.40
C SER A 77 -21.99 -7.56 -2.03
N LEU A 78 -22.03 -6.23 -1.98
CA LEU A 78 -22.26 -5.46 -0.75
C LEU A 78 -23.65 -5.73 -0.14
N LYS A 79 -24.70 -5.77 -0.96
CA LYS A 79 -26.08 -6.06 -0.50
C LYS A 79 -26.25 -7.44 0.15
N LYS A 80 -25.37 -8.40 -0.17
CA LYS A 80 -25.39 -9.75 0.42
C LYS A 80 -24.71 -9.81 1.79
N GLN A 81 -23.98 -8.77 2.19
CA GLN A 81 -23.21 -8.78 3.44
C GLN A 81 -24.10 -8.50 4.65
N LYS A 82 -24.07 -9.41 5.62
CA LYS A 82 -24.74 -9.22 6.92
C LYS A 82 -23.92 -8.39 7.90
N ARG A 83 -22.60 -8.34 7.70
CA ARG A 83 -21.64 -7.62 8.54
C ARG A 83 -20.59 -7.01 7.64
N MET A 84 -20.20 -5.78 7.96
CA MET A 84 -19.11 -5.11 7.28
C MET A 84 -18.02 -4.75 8.27
N ILE A 85 -16.78 -4.83 7.82
CA ILE A 85 -15.61 -4.42 8.58
C ILE A 85 -14.94 -3.24 7.89
N LEU A 86 -14.16 -2.47 8.64
CA LEU A 86 -13.44 -1.29 8.15
C LEU A 86 -12.01 -1.60 7.68
N SER A 87 -11.76 -2.83 7.23
CA SER A 87 -10.47 -3.24 6.68
C SER A 87 -10.22 -2.59 5.31
N PHE A 88 -8.96 -2.25 5.02
CA PHE A 88 -8.53 -1.82 3.68
C PHE A 88 -8.63 -2.99 2.70
N ALA A 89 -8.07 -4.15 3.06
CA ALA A 89 -8.04 -5.31 2.15
C ALA A 89 -9.37 -6.06 2.07
N TYR A 90 -10.18 -6.04 3.14
CA TYR A 90 -11.34 -6.95 3.28
C TYR A 90 -12.63 -6.23 3.66
N GLY A 91 -12.69 -4.91 3.49
CA GLY A 91 -13.72 -4.08 4.09
C GLY A 91 -14.12 -2.84 3.29
N LEU A 92 -14.99 -2.03 3.91
CA LEU A 92 -15.52 -0.81 3.32
C LEU A 92 -14.45 0.23 2.97
N THR A 93 -13.31 0.20 3.66
CA THR A 93 -12.21 1.15 3.43
C THR A 93 -11.67 1.01 2.01
N GLY A 94 -11.36 -0.22 1.56
CA GLY A 94 -10.91 -0.47 0.20
C GLY A 94 -11.98 -0.18 -0.85
N VAL A 95 -13.24 -0.49 -0.54
CA VAL A 95 -14.40 -0.16 -1.40
C VAL A 95 -14.51 1.35 -1.62
N LEU A 96 -14.50 2.13 -0.54
CA LEU A 96 -14.66 3.59 -0.62
C LEU A 96 -13.49 4.22 -1.40
N LEU A 97 -12.26 3.76 -1.16
CA LEU A 97 -11.07 4.12 -1.95
C LEU A 97 -11.24 3.87 -3.44
N ALA A 98 -11.71 2.68 -3.83
CA ALA A 98 -11.96 2.38 -5.23
C ALA A 98 -13.07 3.26 -5.84
N LEU A 99 -14.16 3.50 -5.13
CA LEU A 99 -15.25 4.34 -5.62
C LEU A 99 -14.83 5.81 -5.82
N LYS A 100 -13.88 6.33 -5.03
CA LYS A 100 -13.25 7.64 -5.29
C LYS A 100 -12.56 7.67 -6.63
N VAL A 101 -11.73 6.67 -6.88
CA VAL A 101 -10.94 6.58 -8.11
C VAL A 101 -11.90 6.49 -9.29
N VAL A 102 -13.00 5.75 -9.15
CA VAL A 102 -14.06 5.69 -10.18
C VAL A 102 -14.70 7.06 -10.43
N ASN A 103 -15.01 7.83 -9.38
CA ASN A 103 -15.54 9.20 -9.53
C ASN A 103 -14.53 10.16 -10.18
N GLU A 104 -13.31 10.22 -9.64
CA GLU A 104 -12.30 11.23 -9.98
C GLU A 104 -11.54 10.92 -11.27
N ILE A 105 -11.12 9.66 -11.43
CA ILE A 105 -10.30 9.20 -12.57
C ILE A 105 -11.18 8.51 -13.61
N GLY A 106 -12.08 7.63 -13.17
CA GLY A 106 -13.00 6.91 -14.06
C GLY A 106 -14.09 7.81 -14.66
N LYS A 107 -14.31 9.00 -14.09
CA LYS A 107 -15.34 9.98 -14.50
C LYS A 107 -16.76 9.40 -14.53
N VAL A 108 -17.04 8.40 -13.70
CA VAL A 108 -18.39 7.85 -13.52
C VAL A 108 -18.97 8.47 -12.25
N ASN A 109 -19.97 9.33 -12.39
CA ASN A 109 -20.55 10.06 -11.25
C ASN A 109 -21.37 9.12 -10.36
N ILE A 110 -20.86 8.83 -9.16
CA ILE A 110 -21.53 8.06 -8.11
C ILE A 110 -21.72 8.98 -6.91
N ASN A 111 -22.96 9.10 -6.42
CA ASN A 111 -23.22 9.76 -5.16
C ASN A 111 -22.75 8.88 -4.00
N LEU A 112 -21.74 9.33 -3.26
CA LEU A 112 -21.15 8.61 -2.14
C LEU A 112 -21.57 9.15 -0.76
N THR A 113 -22.42 10.18 -0.69
CA THR A 113 -22.71 10.90 0.56
C THR A 113 -23.23 9.99 1.67
N GLU A 114 -24.22 9.14 1.38
CA GLU A 114 -24.78 8.23 2.39
C GLU A 114 -23.75 7.18 2.84
N LEU A 115 -22.99 6.62 1.90
CA LEU A 115 -21.94 5.65 2.20
C LEU A 115 -20.82 6.26 3.04
N GLN A 116 -20.43 7.50 2.75
CA GLN A 116 -19.45 8.26 3.52
C GLN A 116 -19.93 8.51 4.94
N ASN A 117 -21.17 8.98 5.12
CA ASN A 117 -21.75 9.21 6.45
C ASN A 117 -21.77 7.92 7.28
N ASN A 118 -22.25 6.81 6.70
CA ASN A 118 -22.25 5.51 7.37
C ASN A 118 -20.84 5.02 7.71
N TYR A 119 -19.87 5.27 6.83
CA TYR A 119 -18.46 4.96 7.09
C TYR A 119 -17.91 5.77 8.26
N GLU A 120 -18.18 7.07 8.32
CA GLU A 120 -17.76 7.95 9.41
C GLU A 120 -18.32 7.51 10.77
N ASP A 121 -19.60 7.10 10.82
CA ASP A 121 -20.22 6.61 12.04
C ASP A 121 -19.61 5.28 12.51
N LEU A 122 -19.31 4.36 11.58
CA LEU A 122 -18.59 3.12 11.90
C LEU A 122 -17.17 3.41 12.41
N VAL A 123 -16.46 4.39 11.83
CA VAL A 123 -15.14 4.79 12.33
C VAL A 123 -15.27 5.38 13.74
N ARG A 124 -16.30 6.19 14.02
CA ARG A 124 -16.55 6.74 15.36
C ARG A 124 -16.72 5.64 16.41
N LEU A 125 -17.52 4.62 16.12
CA LEU A 125 -17.71 3.45 17.00
C LEU A 125 -16.40 2.67 17.19
N ARG A 126 -15.63 2.48 16.10
CA ARG A 126 -14.32 1.81 16.17
C ARG A 126 -13.35 2.57 17.07
N LEU A 127 -13.32 3.90 17.02
CA LEU A 127 -12.47 4.73 17.87
C LEU A 127 -12.77 4.52 19.35
N GLU A 128 -14.04 4.39 19.74
CA GLU A 128 -14.41 4.13 21.14
C GLU A 128 -13.92 2.76 21.63
N ILE A 129 -13.99 1.75 20.78
CA ILE A 129 -13.46 0.41 21.08
C ILE A 129 -11.94 0.47 21.26
N ILE A 130 -11.24 1.17 20.36
CA ILE A 130 -9.79 1.31 20.41
C ILE A 130 -9.36 2.10 21.65
N ASP A 131 -10.02 3.22 21.97
CA ASP A 131 -9.74 4.01 23.19
C ASP A 131 -9.85 3.14 24.46
N ARG A 132 -10.86 2.25 24.55
CA ARG A 132 -10.97 1.29 25.66
C ARG A 132 -9.84 0.28 25.69
N LYS A 133 -9.40 -0.22 24.52
CA LYS A 133 -8.28 -1.16 24.41
C LYS A 133 -6.95 -0.51 24.80
N ILE A 134 -6.73 0.76 24.43
CA ILE A 134 -5.55 1.55 24.84
C ILE A 134 -5.50 1.62 26.37
N LYS A 135 -6.60 2.06 27.02
CA LYS A 135 -6.69 2.15 28.48
C LYS A 135 -6.40 0.81 29.19
N LYS A 136 -6.81 -0.30 28.59
CA LYS A 136 -6.58 -1.66 29.11
C LYS A 136 -5.21 -2.25 28.73
N GLY A 137 -4.40 -1.57 27.91
CA GLY A 137 -3.13 -2.11 27.40
C GLY A 137 -3.28 -3.32 26.46
N THR A 138 -4.43 -3.47 25.79
CA THR A 138 -4.79 -4.68 25.00
C THR A 138 -4.74 -4.47 23.49
N ILE A 139 -4.12 -3.38 23.01
CA ILE A 139 -4.02 -3.05 21.58
C ILE A 139 -3.21 -4.11 20.81
N LYS A 140 -3.79 -4.57 19.70
CA LYS A 140 -3.18 -5.53 18.75
C LYS A 140 -2.91 -4.85 17.41
N SER A 141 -2.08 -5.47 16.57
CA SER A 141 -1.74 -4.92 15.24
C SER A 141 -2.96 -4.61 14.37
N LEU A 142 -3.97 -5.49 14.39
CA LEU A 142 -5.22 -5.30 13.64
C LEU A 142 -6.03 -4.06 14.07
N ASP A 143 -5.75 -3.47 15.24
CA ASP A 143 -6.41 -2.26 15.69
C ASP A 143 -5.87 -1.02 14.97
N TYR A 144 -4.57 -0.97 14.67
CA TYR A 144 -3.88 0.22 14.16
C TYR A 144 -3.27 0.06 12.77
N ASP A 145 -3.05 -1.15 12.27
CA ASP A 145 -2.29 -1.38 11.05
C ASP A 145 -2.95 -0.78 9.79
N PHE A 146 -2.22 -0.84 8.68
CA PHE A 146 -2.71 -0.31 7.41
C PHE A 146 -3.72 -1.26 6.74
N ILE A 147 -3.51 -2.57 6.81
CA ILE A 147 -4.37 -3.54 6.10
C ILE A 147 -5.77 -3.63 6.71
N ASN A 148 -5.91 -3.58 8.04
CA ASN A 148 -7.16 -3.81 8.76
C ASN A 148 -7.54 -2.69 9.73
N GLY A 149 -6.54 -1.92 10.15
CA GLY A 149 -6.61 -1.05 11.29
C GLY A 149 -6.92 0.41 10.97
N LEU A 150 -6.75 1.20 12.01
CA LEU A 150 -7.07 2.62 12.02
C LEU A 150 -6.21 3.44 11.04
N SER A 151 -5.03 2.96 10.63
CA SER A 151 -4.18 3.70 9.70
C SER A 151 -4.85 3.91 8.34
N ALA A 152 -5.44 2.88 7.73
CA ALA A 152 -6.17 3.07 6.47
C ALA A 152 -7.51 3.78 6.65
N ASN A 153 -8.14 3.66 7.82
CA ASN A 153 -9.33 4.46 8.14
C ASN A 153 -9.00 5.94 8.18
N LEU A 154 -7.89 6.32 8.81
CA LEU A 154 -7.42 7.71 8.81
C LEU A 154 -7.11 8.20 7.41
N LEU A 155 -6.38 7.43 6.59
CA LEU A 155 -6.11 7.79 5.20
C LEU A 155 -7.42 8.06 4.44
N THR A 156 -8.42 7.20 4.62
CA THR A 156 -9.73 7.34 4.00
C THR A 156 -10.50 8.55 4.54
N LEU A 157 -10.40 8.89 5.83
CA LEU A 157 -10.98 10.14 6.31
C LEU A 157 -10.27 11.35 5.69
N LEU A 158 -8.94 11.36 5.62
CA LEU A 158 -8.17 12.48 5.07
C LEU A 158 -8.47 12.74 3.59
N LEU A 159 -8.82 11.70 2.82
CA LEU A 159 -9.09 11.81 1.39
C LEU A 159 -10.54 12.17 1.06
N PHE A 160 -11.50 11.99 1.98
CA PHE A 160 -12.93 12.04 1.65
C PHE A 160 -13.81 12.78 2.66
N SER A 161 -13.40 12.84 3.92
CA SER A 161 -14.23 13.36 4.98
C SER A 161 -13.95 14.84 5.18
N ASN A 162 -15.03 15.63 5.27
CA ASN A 162 -14.96 17.03 5.72
C ASN A 162 -15.16 17.15 7.24
N ASN A 163 -15.27 16.02 7.94
CA ASN A 163 -15.52 15.96 9.38
C ASN A 163 -14.22 16.17 10.17
N LYS A 164 -13.83 17.44 10.32
CA LYS A 164 -12.61 17.85 11.04
C LYS A 164 -12.52 17.26 12.45
N PHE A 165 -13.64 17.10 13.15
CA PHE A 165 -13.66 16.54 14.51
C PHE A 165 -13.33 15.06 14.51
N LEU A 166 -13.91 14.28 13.59
CA LEU A 166 -13.61 12.86 13.46
C LEU A 166 -12.17 12.61 13.02
N ILE A 167 -11.66 13.39 12.06
CA ILE A 167 -10.25 13.34 11.62
C ILE A 167 -9.32 13.58 12.81
N ARG A 168 -9.54 14.67 13.57
CA ARG A 168 -8.75 14.98 14.77
C ARG A 168 -8.80 13.88 15.83
N LYS A 169 -10.00 13.34 16.11
CA LYS A 169 -10.18 12.22 17.05
C LYS A 169 -9.42 10.97 16.59
N CYS A 170 -9.45 10.68 15.29
CA CYS A 170 -8.74 9.56 14.69
C CYS A 170 -7.21 9.74 14.79
N VAL A 171 -6.69 10.92 14.45
CA VAL A 171 -5.28 11.27 14.61
C VAL A 171 -4.82 11.11 16.06
N ARG A 172 -5.55 11.69 17.02
CA ARG A 172 -5.24 11.54 18.45
C ARG A 172 -5.16 10.07 18.85
N CYS A 173 -6.19 9.29 18.50
CA CYS A 173 -6.28 7.87 18.85
C CYS A 173 -5.14 7.05 18.22
N LEU A 174 -4.73 7.37 16.98
CA LEU A 174 -3.63 6.68 16.33
C LEU A 174 -2.27 7.02 16.96
N CYS A 175 -2.06 8.27 17.36
CA CYS A 175 -0.89 8.66 18.17
C CYS A 175 -0.86 7.92 19.52
N ASP A 176 -2.00 7.78 20.20
CA ASP A 176 -2.10 7.04 21.47
C ASP A 176 -1.86 5.52 21.28
N CYS A 177 -2.32 4.97 20.15
CA CYS A 177 -1.97 3.61 19.74
C CYS A 177 -0.47 3.46 19.55
N LEU A 178 0.17 4.40 18.85
CA LEU A 178 1.62 4.38 18.64
C LEU A 178 2.36 4.38 19.98
N ASP A 179 1.99 5.26 20.90
CA ASP A 179 2.61 5.32 22.24
C ASP A 179 2.52 3.97 22.97
N SER A 180 1.35 3.33 22.90
CA SER A 180 1.12 1.99 23.47
C SER A 180 1.95 0.89 22.77
N VAL A 181 2.15 1.01 21.46
CA VAL A 181 2.93 0.04 20.67
C VAL A 181 4.42 0.21 20.94
N LEU A 182 4.93 1.45 20.99
CA LEU A 182 6.33 1.76 21.24
C LEU A 182 6.79 1.37 22.66
N ALA A 183 5.86 1.21 23.60
CA ALA A 183 6.15 0.69 24.94
C ALA A 183 6.45 -0.83 24.94
N LYS A 184 6.16 -1.55 23.86
CA LYS A 184 6.38 -3.00 23.76
C LYS A 184 7.84 -3.32 23.45
N THR A 185 8.30 -4.47 23.94
CA THR A 185 9.65 -4.98 23.65
C THR A 185 9.82 -5.39 22.18
N ILE A 186 8.81 -6.04 21.61
CA ILE A 186 8.80 -6.49 20.22
C ILE A 186 7.95 -5.54 19.38
N LEU A 187 8.58 -4.89 18.42
CA LEU A 187 7.93 -3.95 17.50
C LEU A 187 7.79 -4.58 16.11
N ASN A 188 6.65 -4.37 15.47
CA ASN A 188 6.47 -4.63 14.05
C ASN A 188 6.85 -3.36 13.28
N LEU A 189 7.88 -3.44 12.44
CA LEU A 189 8.44 -2.31 11.71
C LEU A 189 7.81 -2.09 10.33
N GLY A 190 7.02 -3.06 9.84
CA GLY A 190 6.48 -3.02 8.49
C GLY A 190 5.49 -1.88 8.24
N VAL A 191 5.29 -1.54 6.96
CA VAL A 191 4.29 -0.57 6.52
C VAL A 191 2.89 -1.16 6.64
N ALA A 192 2.69 -2.40 6.17
CA ALA A 192 1.36 -3.00 6.09
C ALA A 192 0.75 -3.28 7.48
N HIS A 193 1.57 -3.75 8.43
CA HIS A 193 1.11 -4.31 9.71
C HIS A 193 1.75 -3.69 10.96
N GLY A 194 2.64 -2.72 10.76
CA GLY A 194 3.53 -2.20 11.78
C GLY A 194 3.45 -0.70 11.96
N ILE A 195 4.45 -0.18 12.66
CA ILE A 195 4.57 1.24 12.95
C ILE A 195 4.84 2.08 11.68
N GLY A 196 5.39 1.47 10.62
CA GLY A 196 5.63 2.16 9.35
C GLY A 196 4.35 2.68 8.68
N GLY A 197 3.25 1.93 8.79
CA GLY A 197 1.94 2.37 8.29
C GLY A 197 1.39 3.56 9.08
N ILE A 198 1.57 3.54 10.41
CA ILE A 198 1.23 4.68 11.29
C ILE A 198 2.05 5.90 10.89
N MET A 199 3.37 5.75 10.74
CA MET A 199 4.28 6.83 10.34
C MET A 199 3.80 7.53 9.08
N LEU A 200 3.55 6.76 8.04
CA LEU A 200 3.17 7.27 6.72
C LEU A 200 1.82 7.98 6.73
N VAL A 201 0.80 7.46 7.42
CA VAL A 201 -0.49 8.15 7.48
C VAL A 201 -0.43 9.40 8.37
N LEU A 202 0.42 9.42 9.40
CA LEU A 202 0.65 10.61 10.22
C LEU A 202 1.35 11.73 9.43
N VAL A 203 2.25 11.39 8.50
CA VAL A 203 2.79 12.36 7.52
C VAL A 203 1.67 12.92 6.64
N GLN A 204 0.72 12.11 6.19
CA GLN A 204 -0.42 12.63 5.42
C GLN A 204 -1.31 13.54 6.29
N ALA A 205 -1.51 13.16 7.55
CA ALA A 205 -2.27 13.95 8.51
C ALA A 205 -1.60 15.31 8.80
N SER A 206 -0.28 15.39 8.91
CA SER A 206 0.44 16.66 9.15
C SER A 206 0.27 17.66 8.01
N LYS A 207 0.01 17.19 6.79
CA LYS A 207 -0.25 18.03 5.60
C LYS A 207 -1.71 18.47 5.50
N ASN A 208 -2.62 17.88 6.28
CA ASN A 208 -4.05 18.17 6.21
C ASN A 208 -4.42 19.48 6.93
N GLU A 209 -5.25 20.30 6.30
CA GLU A 209 -5.67 21.62 6.82
C GLU A 209 -6.54 21.55 8.08
N TYR A 210 -7.24 20.43 8.30
CA TYR A 210 -8.14 20.31 9.43
C TYR A 210 -7.43 20.10 10.76
N LEU A 211 -6.12 19.86 10.81
CA LEU A 211 -5.41 19.77 12.08
C LEU A 211 -5.15 21.15 12.69
N ASP A 212 -5.63 21.33 13.92
CA ASP A 212 -5.24 22.47 14.77
C ASP A 212 -3.81 22.31 15.31
N LYS A 213 -3.31 23.37 15.94
CA LYS A 213 -1.94 23.42 16.49
C LYS A 213 -1.64 22.28 17.47
N CYS A 214 -2.60 21.89 18.30
CA CYS A 214 -2.41 20.82 19.28
C CYS A 214 -2.21 19.47 18.60
N HIS A 215 -3.07 19.14 17.63
CA HIS A 215 -2.95 17.89 16.87
C HIS A 215 -1.67 17.86 16.04
N ARG A 216 -1.27 18.97 15.42
CA ARG A 216 0.00 19.07 14.67
C ARG A 216 1.21 18.79 15.55
N LEU A 217 1.29 19.39 16.73
CA LEU A 217 2.38 19.14 17.69
C LEU A 217 2.42 17.68 18.14
N LYS A 218 1.26 17.05 18.35
CA LYS A 218 1.18 15.63 18.71
C LYS A 218 1.68 14.74 17.57
N VAL A 219 1.27 15.01 16.33
CA VAL A 219 1.75 14.31 15.14
C VAL A 219 3.26 14.47 15.01
N GLU A 220 3.78 15.69 15.11
CA GLU A 220 5.22 15.96 15.03
C GLU A 220 6.02 15.18 16.08
N ARG A 221 5.54 15.16 17.33
CA ARG A 221 6.15 14.34 18.40
C ARG A 221 6.11 12.85 18.08
N SER A 222 4.99 12.34 17.57
CA SER A 222 4.88 10.94 17.14
C SER A 222 5.86 10.61 16.00
N LEU A 223 5.99 11.50 15.01
CA LEU A 223 6.92 11.35 13.88
C LEU A 223 8.40 11.39 14.33
N LYS A 224 8.75 12.24 15.29
CA LYS A 224 10.08 12.26 15.91
C LYS A 224 10.39 10.95 16.65
N ARG A 225 9.47 10.51 17.51
CA ARG A 225 9.67 9.27 18.29
C ARG A 225 9.81 8.03 17.40
N ILE A 226 9.02 7.94 16.34
CA ILE A 226 9.09 6.79 15.44
C ILE A 226 10.36 6.81 14.58
N SER A 227 10.79 7.99 14.10
CA SER A 227 12.04 8.11 13.35
C SER A 227 13.26 7.78 14.21
N GLU A 228 13.27 8.22 15.48
CA GLU A 228 14.31 7.87 16.46
C GLU A 228 14.44 6.35 16.65
N ILE A 229 13.31 5.62 16.68
CA ILE A 229 13.33 4.14 16.76
C ILE A 229 13.98 3.53 15.52
N TYR A 230 13.60 3.98 14.32
CA TYR A 230 14.20 3.49 13.08
C TYR A 230 15.69 3.85 12.97
N ILE A 231 16.09 5.04 13.39
CA ILE A 231 17.49 5.48 13.44
C ILE A 231 18.29 4.65 14.44
N LYS A 232 17.76 4.40 15.64
CA LYS A 232 18.40 3.54 16.65
C LYS A 232 18.71 2.16 16.06
N ILE A 233 17.75 1.58 15.35
CA ILE A 233 17.92 0.27 14.70
C ILE A 233 18.97 0.35 13.59
N TYR A 234 18.89 1.38 12.74
CA TYR A 234 19.87 1.60 11.68
C TYR A 234 21.31 1.72 12.23
N THR A 235 21.50 2.49 13.31
CA THR A 235 22.81 2.68 13.95
C THR A 235 23.33 1.36 14.53
N ALA A 236 22.51 0.61 15.27
CA ALA A 236 22.92 -0.68 15.81
C ALA A 236 23.30 -1.69 14.70
N LYS A 237 22.59 -1.66 13.56
CA LYS A 237 22.90 -2.50 12.39
C LYS A 237 24.16 -2.07 11.65
N LYS A 238 24.51 -0.78 11.70
CA LYS A 238 25.72 -0.24 11.07
C LYS A 238 27.00 -0.80 11.67
N GLU A 239 26.96 -1.15 12.95
CA GLU A 239 28.09 -1.73 13.68
C GLU A 239 28.32 -3.21 13.32
N GLY A 240 27.37 -3.85 12.64
CA GLY A 240 27.49 -5.22 12.14
C GLY A 240 28.43 -5.34 10.94
N LYS A 241 28.86 -6.57 10.65
CA LYS A 241 29.80 -6.87 9.55
C LYS A 241 29.17 -6.80 8.13
N GLN A 242 27.94 -6.31 7.99
CA GLN A 242 27.16 -6.42 6.76
C GLN A 242 26.88 -5.09 6.07
N LYS A 243 26.79 -5.11 4.73
CA LYS A 243 26.39 -3.95 3.92
C LYS A 243 25.00 -3.49 4.36
N LEU A 244 24.92 -2.27 4.93
CA LEU A 244 23.69 -1.54 5.33
C LEU A 244 22.74 -1.29 4.14
N ILE A 245 22.15 -2.36 3.61
CA ILE A 245 21.11 -2.32 2.59
C ILE A 245 19.76 -2.72 3.24
N ASN A 246 19.81 -3.43 4.37
CA ASN A 246 18.63 -3.91 5.09
C ASN A 246 18.64 -3.64 6.59
N PRO A 247 18.55 -2.37 7.01
CA PRO A 247 18.57 -2.03 8.42
C PRO A 247 17.29 -2.46 9.16
N TRP A 248 16.15 -2.64 8.47
CA TRP A 248 14.86 -2.87 9.12
C TRP A 248 14.25 -4.21 8.73
N GLU A 249 14.10 -5.09 9.72
CA GLU A 249 13.43 -6.38 9.63
C GLU A 249 11.93 -6.26 9.91
N ASP A 250 11.15 -7.33 9.68
CA ASP A 250 9.70 -7.30 9.92
C ASP A 250 9.33 -7.00 11.38
N ARG A 251 10.01 -7.66 12.30
CA ARG A 251 9.80 -7.54 13.75
C ARG A 251 11.13 -7.54 14.46
N ILE A 252 11.26 -6.67 15.47
CA ILE A 252 12.51 -6.51 16.19
C ILE A 252 12.28 -6.43 17.69
N ASN A 253 13.20 -7.01 18.47
CA ASN A 253 13.30 -6.75 19.90
C ASN A 253 14.14 -5.49 20.11
N ILE A 254 13.50 -4.38 20.51
CA ILE A 254 14.17 -3.07 20.63
C ILE A 254 15.16 -2.99 21.80
N LYS A 255 15.12 -3.97 22.72
CA LYS A 255 16.06 -4.11 23.83
C LYS A 255 17.27 -4.99 23.48
N ASN A 256 17.16 -5.82 22.44
CA ASN A 256 18.23 -6.70 21.99
C ASN A 256 18.27 -6.74 20.45
N ILE A 257 18.85 -5.69 19.87
CA ILE A 257 18.99 -5.56 18.42
C ILE A 257 20.21 -6.37 17.99
N ASN A 258 20.01 -7.46 17.25
CA ASN A 258 21.11 -8.23 16.71
C ASN A 258 21.72 -7.48 15.50
N PRO A 259 23.00 -7.02 15.59
CA PRO A 259 23.64 -6.28 14.49
C PRO A 259 23.86 -7.14 13.24
N ASN A 260 23.87 -8.48 13.36
CA ASN A 260 24.20 -9.40 12.29
C ASN A 260 22.98 -10.14 11.70
N SER A 261 21.76 -9.93 12.19
CA SER A 261 20.60 -10.60 11.62
C SER A 261 20.29 -10.11 10.20
N LEU A 262 20.03 -11.09 9.34
CA LEU A 262 19.85 -10.96 7.90
C LEU A 262 18.37 -11.14 7.54
N LYS A 263 17.79 -10.12 6.92
CA LYS A 263 16.61 -10.24 6.06
C LYS A 263 16.84 -9.37 4.84
N ARG A 264 16.55 -9.87 3.64
CA ARG A 264 16.90 -9.13 2.42
C ARG A 264 15.71 -8.57 1.65
N ARG A 265 14.49 -9.04 1.93
CA ARG A 265 13.26 -8.61 1.24
C ARG A 265 13.12 -7.08 1.11
N GLN A 266 13.19 -6.61 -0.14
CA GLN A 266 13.01 -5.20 -0.52
C GLN A 266 11.55 -4.87 -0.87
N SER A 267 10.60 -5.19 0.03
CA SER A 267 9.17 -4.99 -0.26
C SER A 267 8.58 -3.69 0.29
N TRP A 268 7.38 -3.35 -0.21
CA TRP A 268 6.54 -2.30 0.38
C TRP A 268 6.01 -2.70 1.76
N CYS A 269 5.44 -3.90 1.91
CA CYS A 269 4.74 -4.29 3.15
C CYS A 269 5.69 -4.48 4.34
N TYR A 270 6.83 -5.13 4.10
CA TYR A 270 7.87 -5.47 5.06
C TYR A 270 9.24 -5.41 4.38
N GLY A 271 9.92 -4.29 4.51
CA GLY A 271 11.24 -4.13 3.93
C GLY A 271 11.74 -2.71 4.00
N THR A 272 13.03 -2.58 3.70
CA THR A 272 13.72 -1.30 3.69
C THR A 272 13.06 -0.25 2.81
N PRO A 273 12.59 -0.53 1.58
CA PRO A 273 12.13 0.51 0.68
C PRO A 273 10.86 1.22 1.16
N GLY A 274 9.88 0.48 1.65
CA GLY A 274 8.64 1.07 2.19
C GLY A 274 8.90 1.93 3.42
N ILE A 275 9.77 1.46 4.32
CA ILE A 275 10.17 2.19 5.53
C ILE A 275 11.01 3.42 5.17
N ALA A 276 12.00 3.25 4.28
CA ALA A 276 12.86 4.33 3.80
C ALA A 276 12.05 5.44 3.14
N TYR A 277 11.06 5.09 2.31
CA TYR A 277 10.16 6.07 1.70
C TYR A 277 9.42 6.88 2.77
N GLY A 278 8.85 6.21 3.78
CA GLY A 278 8.19 6.93 4.87
C GLY A 278 9.14 7.81 5.69
N LEU A 279 10.35 7.36 5.97
CA LEU A 279 11.37 8.17 6.65
C LEU A 279 11.86 9.34 5.81
N LEU A 280 11.90 9.21 4.48
CA LEU A 280 12.17 10.32 3.58
C LEU A 280 11.09 11.41 3.73
N GLU A 281 9.82 11.00 3.75
CA GLU A 281 8.71 11.94 3.93
C GLU A 281 8.69 12.57 5.33
N VAL A 282 9.04 11.80 6.37
CA VAL A 282 9.24 12.34 7.72
C VAL A 282 10.37 13.36 7.75
N ALA A 283 11.51 13.07 7.11
CA ALA A 283 12.64 13.99 7.04
C ALA A 283 12.24 15.32 6.40
N LYS A 284 11.49 15.28 5.29
CA LYS A 284 10.94 16.48 4.65
C LYS A 284 9.98 17.22 5.57
N GLN A 285 9.05 16.50 6.20
CA GLN A 285 8.03 17.09 7.07
C GLN A 285 8.61 17.74 8.34
N LEU A 286 9.71 17.20 8.87
CA LEU A 286 10.39 17.69 10.07
C LEU A 286 11.59 18.60 9.76
N ASN A 287 11.90 18.84 8.48
CA ASN A 287 13.13 19.49 8.01
C ASN A 287 14.41 18.86 8.61
N ASP A 288 14.42 17.53 8.76
CA ASP A 288 15.55 16.78 9.32
C ASP A 288 16.55 16.42 8.22
N THR A 289 17.58 17.25 8.08
CA THR A 289 18.63 17.07 7.06
C THR A 289 19.53 15.86 7.32
N TYR A 290 19.68 15.43 8.58
CA TYR A 290 20.46 14.26 8.95
C TYR A 290 19.74 12.97 8.51
N LEU A 291 18.46 12.85 8.84
CA LEU A 291 17.63 11.73 8.39
C LEU A 291 17.55 11.70 6.86
N LEU A 292 17.35 12.85 6.22
CA LEU A 292 17.34 12.96 4.75
C LEU A 292 18.61 12.35 4.14
N LYS A 293 19.80 12.71 4.67
CA LYS A 293 21.09 12.18 4.19
C LYS A 293 21.20 10.66 4.37
N ILE A 294 20.75 10.11 5.51
CA ILE A 294 20.76 8.66 5.75
C ILE A 294 19.89 7.96 4.71
N ILE A 295 18.66 8.44 4.51
CA ILE A 295 17.70 7.80 3.61
C ILE A 295 18.12 7.91 2.16
N SER A 296 18.66 9.06 1.72
CA SER A 296 19.21 9.19 0.37
C SER A 296 20.35 8.20 0.12
N ASN A 297 21.23 7.98 1.10
CA ASN A 297 22.28 6.97 0.99
C ASN A 297 21.74 5.53 0.91
N ILE A 298 20.64 5.22 1.60
CA ILE A 298 19.99 3.90 1.51
C ILE A 298 19.45 3.67 0.09
N PHE A 299 18.71 4.63 -0.47
CA PHE A 299 18.20 4.48 -1.84
C PHE A 299 19.32 4.43 -2.90
N ASN A 300 20.39 5.21 -2.73
CA ASN A 300 21.55 5.13 -3.62
C ASN A 300 22.25 3.77 -3.56
N LYS A 301 22.24 3.08 -2.41
CA LYS A 301 22.73 1.69 -2.29
C LYS A 301 21.77 0.68 -2.92
N ILE A 302 20.46 0.86 -2.76
CA ILE A 302 19.44 0.05 -3.43
C ILE A 302 19.62 0.14 -4.96
N ASN A 303 20.01 1.30 -5.47
CA ASN A 303 20.25 1.48 -6.91
C ASN A 303 21.33 0.57 -7.49
N THR A 304 22.26 0.10 -6.66
CA THR A 304 23.40 -0.74 -7.07
C THR A 304 23.31 -2.17 -6.52
N ILE A 305 22.18 -2.57 -5.93
CA ILE A 305 22.00 -3.93 -5.42
C ILE A 305 21.79 -4.91 -6.59
N ASP A 306 22.29 -6.14 -6.44
CA ASP A 306 21.90 -7.23 -7.32
C ASP A 306 20.40 -7.56 -7.09
N LEU A 307 19.65 -7.83 -8.16
CA LEU A 307 18.25 -8.25 -8.05
C LEU A 307 18.11 -9.53 -7.23
N MET A 308 19.06 -10.46 -7.30
CA MET A 308 19.04 -11.69 -6.50
C MET A 308 19.09 -11.40 -4.99
N ASP A 309 19.76 -10.30 -4.60
CA ASP A 309 19.86 -9.87 -3.21
C ASP A 309 18.63 -9.09 -2.72
N THR A 310 17.64 -8.84 -3.58
CA THR A 310 16.38 -8.20 -3.18
C THR A 310 15.37 -9.15 -2.56
N GLU A 311 15.54 -10.48 -2.75
CA GLU A 311 14.56 -11.52 -2.41
C GLU A 311 13.14 -11.26 -3.00
N LEU A 312 13.05 -10.50 -4.09
CA LEU A 312 11.80 -10.24 -4.82
C LEU A 312 11.60 -11.29 -5.92
N GLU A 313 10.90 -12.37 -5.59
CA GLU A 313 10.62 -13.46 -6.53
C GLU A 313 9.30 -13.28 -7.31
N THR A 314 8.37 -12.49 -6.77
CA THR A 314 7.03 -12.29 -7.32
C THR A 314 6.90 -10.95 -8.05
N PRO A 315 6.11 -10.83 -9.13
CA PRO A 315 5.88 -9.57 -9.83
C PRO A 315 5.05 -8.56 -9.03
N THR A 316 4.42 -8.97 -7.92
CA THR A 316 3.29 -8.24 -7.30
C THR A 316 3.67 -6.95 -6.57
N PHE A 317 2.67 -6.16 -6.15
CA PHE A 317 2.91 -4.89 -5.48
C PHE A 317 3.28 -5.05 -3.99
N CYS A 318 2.54 -5.88 -3.25
CA CYS A 318 2.66 -5.97 -1.79
C CYS A 318 4.09 -6.34 -1.37
N HIS A 319 4.64 -7.37 -2.03
CA HIS A 319 5.93 -7.93 -1.68
C HIS A 319 6.80 -8.35 -2.88
N GLY A 320 6.56 -7.72 -4.02
CA GLY A 320 7.24 -8.03 -5.27
C GLY A 320 7.86 -6.83 -5.99
N ILE A 321 8.23 -7.09 -7.24
CA ILE A 321 8.92 -6.17 -8.15
C ILE A 321 8.12 -4.88 -8.36
N SER A 322 6.81 -5.00 -8.60
CA SER A 322 5.94 -3.85 -8.86
C SER A 322 5.88 -2.89 -7.67
N GLY A 323 5.95 -3.39 -6.44
CA GLY A 323 5.96 -2.59 -5.22
C GLY A 323 7.20 -1.72 -5.13
N LEU A 324 8.37 -2.35 -5.26
CA LEU A 324 9.64 -1.63 -5.26
C LEU A 324 9.68 -0.62 -6.41
N LEU A 325 9.29 -1.03 -7.62
CA LEU A 325 9.24 -0.14 -8.77
C LEU A 325 8.37 1.10 -8.50
N SER A 326 7.16 0.91 -7.96
CA SER A 326 6.25 2.00 -7.61
C SER A 326 6.82 2.94 -6.53
N ILE A 327 7.54 2.42 -5.54
CA ILE A 327 8.24 3.25 -4.54
C ILE A 327 9.28 4.12 -5.24
N LEU A 328 10.10 3.54 -6.10
CA LEU A 328 11.18 4.25 -6.80
C LEU A 328 10.63 5.33 -7.75
N LEU A 329 9.47 5.10 -8.37
CA LEU A 329 8.80 6.10 -9.21
C LEU A 329 8.34 7.31 -8.39
N ASN A 330 7.92 7.11 -7.13
CA ASN A 330 7.54 8.19 -6.22
C ASN A 330 8.74 8.98 -5.64
N LEU A 331 9.99 8.56 -5.91
CA LEU A 331 11.18 9.33 -5.55
C LEU A 331 11.55 10.43 -6.56
N LYS A 332 10.75 10.58 -7.64
CA LYS A 332 10.97 11.59 -8.68
C LYS A 332 11.09 12.99 -8.07
N GLY A 333 12.02 13.78 -8.59
CA GLY A 333 12.28 15.15 -8.12
C GLY A 333 13.23 15.25 -6.93
N ASN A 334 13.72 14.13 -6.37
CA ASN A 334 14.78 14.17 -5.38
C ASN A 334 16.17 14.10 -6.04
N ASN A 335 16.84 15.25 -6.13
CA ASN A 335 18.15 15.37 -6.80
C ASN A 335 19.29 14.63 -6.09
N THR A 336 19.10 14.20 -4.85
CA THR A 336 20.13 13.47 -4.06
C THR A 336 20.01 11.95 -4.19
N ILE A 337 18.97 11.46 -4.86
CA ILE A 337 18.66 10.04 -4.98
C ILE A 337 18.70 9.63 -6.45
N ASN A 338 19.62 8.74 -6.80
CA ASN A 338 19.68 8.12 -8.11
C ASN A 338 19.18 6.67 -7.99
N VAL A 339 18.10 6.35 -8.69
CA VAL A 339 17.47 5.01 -8.72
C VAL A 339 17.29 4.48 -10.15
N ASN A 340 17.99 5.06 -11.12
CA ASN A 340 17.76 4.76 -12.53
C ASN A 340 18.17 3.33 -12.93
N LEU A 341 19.25 2.80 -12.34
CA LEU A 341 19.75 1.46 -12.67
C LEU A 341 18.79 0.39 -12.16
N ILE A 342 18.46 0.43 -10.86
CA ILE A 342 17.53 -0.55 -10.27
C ILE A 342 16.13 -0.44 -10.88
N LYS A 343 15.64 0.76 -11.17
CA LYS A 343 14.35 0.97 -11.85
C LYS A 343 14.32 0.28 -13.23
N ARG A 344 15.42 0.41 -14.00
CA ARG A 344 15.56 -0.26 -15.29
C ARG A 344 15.56 -1.78 -15.14
N ASN A 345 16.33 -2.31 -14.20
CA ASN A 345 16.44 -3.75 -13.97
C ASN A 345 15.10 -4.35 -13.53
N LEU A 346 14.40 -3.71 -12.60
CA LEU A 346 13.06 -4.12 -12.16
C LEU A 346 12.03 -4.05 -13.29
N THR A 347 12.12 -3.05 -14.19
CA THR A 347 11.23 -2.96 -15.35
C THR A 347 11.41 -4.15 -16.28
N ILE A 348 12.67 -4.52 -16.57
CA ILE A 348 12.98 -5.69 -17.40
C ILE A 348 12.48 -6.96 -16.72
N GLU A 349 12.77 -7.14 -15.44
CA GLU A 349 12.36 -8.34 -14.70
C GLU A 349 10.83 -8.45 -14.63
N LEU A 350 10.11 -7.36 -14.40
CA LEU A 350 8.64 -7.36 -14.40
C LEU A 350 8.08 -7.76 -15.77
N LEU A 351 8.65 -7.25 -16.87
CA LEU A 351 8.24 -7.64 -18.22
C LEU A 351 8.53 -9.13 -18.49
N ASN A 352 9.64 -9.67 -17.97
CA ASN A 352 9.98 -11.09 -18.11
C ASN A 352 9.04 -12.01 -17.30
N LYS A 353 8.39 -11.51 -16.24
CA LYS A 353 7.38 -12.27 -15.49
C LYS A 353 6.00 -12.30 -16.16
N TYR A 354 5.78 -11.49 -17.20
CA TYR A 354 4.53 -11.50 -17.94
C TYR A 354 4.50 -12.65 -18.97
N ASP A 355 3.46 -13.48 -18.92
CA ASP A 355 3.26 -14.58 -19.87
C ASP A 355 1.86 -14.49 -20.50
N SER A 356 1.77 -14.04 -21.75
CA SER A 356 0.49 -13.89 -22.45
C SER A 356 -0.27 -15.19 -22.68
N SER A 357 0.35 -16.37 -22.49
CA SER A 357 -0.35 -17.65 -22.58
C SER A 357 -1.14 -17.99 -21.30
N ARG A 358 -0.89 -17.26 -20.20
CA ARG A 358 -1.55 -17.43 -18.91
C ARG A 358 -2.66 -16.39 -18.72
N GLU A 359 -3.73 -16.80 -18.05
CA GLU A 359 -4.84 -15.90 -17.69
C GLU A 359 -4.31 -14.69 -16.91
N PHE A 360 -4.58 -13.49 -17.42
CA PHE A 360 -4.15 -12.21 -16.84
C PHE A 360 -2.63 -12.00 -16.75
N GLY A 361 -1.83 -12.87 -17.37
CA GLY A 361 -0.40 -12.70 -17.61
C GLY A 361 0.54 -12.89 -16.41
N PHE A 362 0.18 -12.39 -15.23
CA PHE A 362 1.02 -12.43 -14.03
C PHE A 362 0.54 -13.48 -13.02
N ARG A 363 1.49 -14.09 -12.32
CA ARG A 363 1.25 -15.01 -11.19
C ARG A 363 1.99 -14.53 -9.95
N ASP A 364 1.33 -14.63 -8.80
CA ASP A 364 1.99 -14.47 -7.51
C ASP A 364 2.73 -15.75 -7.12
N TYR A 365 3.82 -15.65 -6.37
CA TYR A 365 4.57 -16.81 -5.89
C TYR A 365 4.92 -16.63 -4.41
N ASP A 366 4.15 -17.31 -3.54
CA ASP A 366 4.27 -17.14 -2.10
C ASP A 366 3.89 -18.42 -1.31
N PHE A 367 4.13 -18.41 -0.01
CA PHE A 367 3.62 -19.39 0.94
C PHE A 367 2.20 -19.07 1.41
N VAL A 368 1.69 -17.87 1.13
CA VAL A 368 0.38 -17.41 1.62
C VAL A 368 -0.43 -16.87 0.46
N SER A 369 -1.67 -17.32 0.34
CA SER A 369 -2.64 -16.73 -0.57
C SER A 369 -4.02 -16.74 0.07
N ARG A 370 -4.73 -15.61 -0.01
CA ARG A 370 -6.09 -15.41 0.53
C ARG A 370 -6.27 -15.88 1.97
N GLY A 371 -5.27 -15.60 2.81
CA GLY A 371 -5.27 -15.96 4.23
C GLY A 371 -4.94 -17.43 4.54
N LYS A 372 -4.69 -18.26 3.52
CA LYS A 372 -4.26 -19.65 3.68
C LYS A 372 -2.74 -19.75 3.53
N LYS A 373 -2.09 -20.39 4.50
CA LYS A 373 -0.66 -20.71 4.47
C LYS A 373 -0.44 -22.11 3.90
N TYR A 374 0.59 -22.26 3.08
CA TYR A 374 1.02 -23.49 2.45
C TYR A 374 2.43 -23.87 2.94
N GLU A 375 2.73 -25.16 2.92
CA GLU A 375 4.04 -25.68 3.35
C GLU A 375 5.17 -25.25 2.43
N ASN A 376 4.90 -25.28 1.12
CA ASN A 376 5.82 -24.87 0.06
C ASN A 376 5.25 -23.65 -0.67
N LYS A 377 6.14 -22.83 -1.25
CA LYS A 377 5.73 -21.76 -2.16
C LYS A 377 4.95 -22.34 -3.34
N LYS A 378 3.91 -21.63 -3.75
CA LYS A 378 3.07 -22.00 -4.90
C LYS A 378 2.79 -20.78 -5.75
N GLU A 379 2.54 -21.03 -7.03
CA GLU A 379 2.00 -20.00 -7.90
C GLU A 379 0.50 -19.82 -7.64
N PHE A 380 0.06 -18.57 -7.58
CA PHE A 380 -1.34 -18.20 -7.44
C PHE A 380 -1.77 -17.25 -8.55
N LEU A 381 -2.99 -17.47 -9.04
CA LEU A 381 -3.70 -16.46 -9.79
C LEU A 381 -4.37 -15.49 -8.83
N ASP A 382 -4.07 -14.20 -8.97
CA ASP A 382 -4.74 -13.12 -8.27
C ASP A 382 -4.90 -11.92 -9.22
N LEU A 383 -6.09 -11.33 -9.24
CA LEU A 383 -6.41 -10.09 -9.93
C LEU A 383 -6.24 -8.85 -9.06
N GLY A 384 -6.03 -9.01 -7.76
CA GLY A 384 -5.95 -7.92 -6.80
C GLY A 384 -4.81 -6.93 -7.07
N LEU A 385 -4.92 -5.76 -6.47
CA LEU A 385 -3.92 -4.71 -6.58
C LEU A 385 -2.69 -4.97 -5.71
N LEU A 386 -2.87 -5.66 -4.58
CA LEU A 386 -1.80 -6.00 -3.65
C LEU A 386 -0.96 -7.17 -4.16
N ASN A 387 -1.58 -8.32 -4.42
CA ASN A 387 -0.87 -9.57 -4.73
C ASN A 387 -1.17 -10.05 -6.15
N GLY A 388 -1.80 -9.24 -6.99
CA GLY A 388 -2.29 -9.70 -8.29
C GLY A 388 -1.85 -8.84 -9.47
N ALA A 389 -2.36 -9.25 -10.64
CA ALA A 389 -1.98 -8.70 -11.94
C ALA A 389 -2.26 -7.21 -12.06
N THR A 390 -3.33 -6.72 -11.43
CA THR A 390 -3.74 -5.31 -11.53
C THR A 390 -2.66 -4.36 -10.96
N GLY A 391 -2.00 -4.73 -9.87
CA GLY A 391 -0.88 -3.97 -9.32
C GLY A 391 0.29 -3.87 -10.30
N CYS A 392 0.59 -4.98 -10.99
CA CYS A 392 1.65 -5.03 -12.00
C CYS A 392 1.36 -4.12 -13.19
N PHE A 393 0.15 -4.18 -13.75
CA PHE A 393 -0.22 -3.34 -14.89
C PHE A 393 -0.24 -1.86 -14.54
N LEU A 394 -0.74 -1.49 -13.36
CA LEU A 394 -0.70 -0.09 -12.93
C LEU A 394 0.74 0.41 -12.70
N SER A 395 1.65 -0.41 -12.18
CA SER A 395 3.08 -0.06 -12.10
C SER A 395 3.70 0.14 -13.47
N LEU A 396 3.37 -0.70 -14.45
CA LEU A 396 3.85 -0.57 -15.83
C LEU A 396 3.29 0.67 -16.53
N MET A 397 2.00 0.97 -16.35
CA MET A 397 1.39 2.19 -16.90
C MET A 397 2.03 3.45 -16.31
N SER A 398 2.36 3.45 -15.01
CA SER A 398 3.07 4.55 -14.34
C SER A 398 4.48 4.81 -14.87
N LEU A 399 5.11 3.86 -15.57
CA LEU A 399 6.39 4.09 -16.26
C LEU A 399 6.25 4.99 -17.49
N ILE A 400 5.10 4.94 -18.15
CA ILE A 400 4.83 5.67 -19.39
C ILE A 400 4.14 7.00 -19.08
N ASP A 401 3.18 6.99 -18.16
CA ASP A 401 2.33 8.14 -17.87
C ASP A 401 2.34 8.45 -16.37
N GLU A 402 2.98 9.56 -16.01
CA GLU A 402 3.13 9.98 -14.62
C GLU A 402 1.80 10.27 -13.93
N ARG A 403 0.74 10.61 -14.68
CA ARG A 403 -0.59 10.87 -14.13
C ARG A 403 -1.15 9.60 -13.46
N ILE A 404 -0.77 8.44 -13.99
CA ILE A 404 -1.18 7.12 -13.47
C ILE A 404 -0.59 6.88 -12.07
N LEU A 405 0.64 7.33 -11.80
CA LEU A 405 1.34 7.08 -10.52
C LEU A 405 0.53 7.47 -9.28
N SER A 406 -0.42 8.41 -9.42
CA SER A 406 -1.36 8.79 -8.37
C SER A 406 -2.15 7.62 -7.74
N TRP A 407 -2.26 6.46 -8.41
CA TRP A 407 -2.89 5.28 -7.81
C TRP A 407 -2.18 4.82 -6.54
N THR A 408 -0.87 5.03 -6.46
CA THR A 408 -0.04 4.59 -5.34
C THR A 408 -0.30 5.36 -4.04
N LYS A 409 -1.01 6.50 -4.10
CA LYS A 409 -1.46 7.27 -2.93
C LYS A 409 -2.33 6.46 -1.98
N ILE A 410 -3.11 5.50 -2.49
CA ILE A 410 -3.92 4.60 -1.65
C ILE A 410 -3.06 3.61 -0.85
N PHE A 411 -1.75 3.57 -1.09
CA PHE A 411 -0.74 2.80 -0.35
C PHE A 411 0.26 3.70 0.38
N LEU A 412 -0.09 4.98 0.57
CA LEU A 412 0.72 6.01 1.22
C LEU A 412 2.03 6.34 0.50
N LEU A 413 2.10 6.09 -0.81
CA LEU A 413 3.22 6.49 -1.67
C LEU A 413 2.94 7.78 -2.42
#